data_AF-A0A9P5HB62-F1
#
_entry.id   AF-A0A9P5HB62-F1
#
_cell.length_a   1.000
_cell.length_b   1.000
_cell.length_c   1.000
_cell.angle_alpha   90.00
_cell.angle_beta   90.00
_cell.angle_gamma   90.00
#
_symmetry.space_group_name_H-M   'P 1'
#
loop_
_entity.id
_entity.type
_entity.pdbx_description
1 polymer ?
#
loop_
_entity_poly.entity_id
_entity_poly.type
_entity_poly.pdbx_seq_one_letter_code
_entity_poly.pdbx_strand_id
1 'polypeptide(L)'
;MSSLFCCADIRPYRPQEASPGSGEGSKVNLIDHTPPFAVQLVRQANYGPLESKRYFIPVQGKESEFVEVVEDDLVQANFQKLNSYKNYKCGVHTKFFEVNLYQKDPVNKHHWRADLARPASSIDL
;
A
#
# COMPACT_ATOMS: atom_id res chain seq x y z
N MET A 1 1.04 -9.53 22.57
CA MET A 1 0.60 -9.14 21.21
C MET A 1 1.10 -7.73 20.96
N SER A 2 2.02 -7.56 20.01
CA SER A 2 2.57 -6.25 19.64
C SER A 2 1.54 -5.50 18.80
N SER A 3 0.84 -4.54 19.41
CA SER A 3 -0.13 -3.72 18.69
C SER A 3 0.55 -2.95 17.54
N LEU A 4 -0.02 -3.04 16.33
CA LEU A 4 0.41 -2.28 15.14
C LEU A 4 0.46 -0.77 15.40
N PHE A 5 -0.45 -0.35 16.27
CA PHE A 5 -0.67 1.01 16.71
C PHE A 5 -0.28 1.17 18.18
N CYS A 6 0.12 2.37 18.61
CA CYS A 6 0.51 2.57 20.01
C CYS A 6 -0.68 2.50 20.98
N CYS A 7 -1.90 2.86 20.55
CA CYS A 7 -3.13 2.82 21.34
C CYS A 7 -4.36 3.06 20.44
N ALA A 8 -5.56 3.06 21.03
CA ALA A 8 -6.82 3.36 20.32
C ALA A 8 -7.03 4.85 20.00
N ASP A 9 -6.33 5.78 20.66
CA ASP A 9 -6.43 7.24 20.44
C ASP A 9 -5.76 7.76 19.15
N ILE A 10 -5.83 6.96 18.08
CA ILE A 10 -5.28 7.33 16.78
C ILE A 10 -6.30 8.15 16.00
N ARG A 11 -5.84 9.28 15.49
CA ARG A 11 -6.68 10.24 14.78
C ARG A 11 -6.13 10.47 13.39
N PRO A 12 -6.98 10.58 12.36
CA PRO A 12 -6.56 11.00 11.03
C PRO A 12 -5.77 12.31 11.12
N TYR A 13 -4.59 12.33 10.52
CA TYR A 13 -3.78 13.53 10.41
C TYR A 13 -3.97 14.09 9.00
N ARG A 14 -4.82 15.13 8.88
CA ARG A 14 -5.14 15.95 7.68
C ARG A 14 -5.30 15.17 6.34
N PRO A 15 -6.45 15.22 5.67
CA PRO A 15 -6.87 14.16 4.72
C PRO A 15 -6.09 14.10 3.39
N GLN A 16 -5.78 12.87 2.96
CA GLN A 16 -5.93 12.36 1.59
C GLN A 16 -6.33 10.87 1.65
N GLU A 17 -6.92 10.36 0.56
CA GLU A 17 -7.72 9.13 0.55
C GLU A 17 -6.89 7.84 0.50
N ALA A 18 -7.22 6.91 1.40
CA ALA A 18 -6.93 5.49 1.28
C ALA A 18 -8.15 4.70 1.79
N SER A 19 -8.50 3.65 1.06
CA SER A 19 -9.50 2.60 1.36
C SER A 19 -9.00 1.30 0.73
N PRO A 20 -9.32 0.06 1.19
CA PRO A 20 -9.91 -0.45 2.44
C PRO A 20 -8.93 -1.34 3.27
N GLY A 21 -9.04 -1.41 4.62
CA GLY A 21 -9.70 -2.51 5.39
C GLY A 21 -8.70 -3.14 6.41
N SER A 22 -9.13 -3.73 7.53
CA SER A 22 -8.31 -3.96 8.77
C SER A 22 -8.31 -5.42 9.30
N GLY A 23 -7.14 -5.98 9.71
CA GLY A 23 -7.03 -7.12 10.65
C GLY A 23 -5.75 -8.00 10.61
N GLU A 24 -5.19 -8.37 11.78
CA GLU A 24 -3.90 -9.08 12.08
C GLU A 24 -3.78 -10.58 11.69
N GLY A 25 -2.56 -11.06 11.42
CA GLY A 25 -2.31 -12.26 10.59
C GLY A 25 -1.36 -13.38 11.07
N SER A 26 -0.95 -14.21 10.09
CA SER A 26 0.06 -15.29 10.13
C SER A 26 0.60 -15.57 8.71
N LYS A 27 1.77 -16.21 8.58
CA LYS A 27 2.63 -16.28 7.37
C LYS A 27 1.99 -16.96 6.15
N VAL A 28 2.02 -16.33 4.95
CA VAL A 28 1.56 -16.95 3.70
C VAL A 28 2.29 -16.47 2.43
N ASN A 29 2.35 -17.35 1.41
CA ASN A 29 3.01 -17.15 0.12
C ASN A 29 2.22 -16.22 -0.82
N LEU A 30 2.89 -15.19 -1.38
CA LEU A 30 2.25 -14.17 -2.23
C LEU A 30 1.74 -14.67 -3.58
N ILE A 31 2.31 -15.77 -4.09
CA ILE A 31 1.97 -16.32 -5.42
C ILE A 31 0.58 -16.95 -5.40
N ASP A 32 0.18 -17.57 -4.29
CA ASP A 32 -1.08 -18.29 -4.17
C ASP A 32 -2.30 -17.37 -3.97
N HIS A 33 -2.06 -16.11 -3.57
CA HIS A 33 -3.14 -15.19 -3.18
C HIS A 33 -3.58 -14.20 -4.25
N THR A 34 -2.76 -13.96 -5.29
CA THR A 34 -3.06 -12.94 -6.33
C THR A 34 -3.67 -11.64 -5.78
N PRO A 35 -3.06 -11.00 -4.76
CA PRO A 35 -3.72 -9.90 -4.06
C PRO A 35 -3.89 -8.66 -4.98
N PRO A 36 -5.05 -7.99 -4.94
CA PRO A 36 -5.32 -6.83 -5.79
C PRO A 36 -4.48 -5.60 -5.41
N PHE A 37 -4.03 -5.53 -4.15
CA PHE A 37 -3.22 -4.43 -3.63
C PHE A 37 -2.34 -4.92 -2.47
N ALA A 38 -1.34 -4.13 -2.11
CA ALA A 38 -0.56 -4.29 -0.88
C ALA A 38 -0.60 -2.99 -0.07
N VAL A 39 -0.46 -3.07 1.25
CA VAL A 39 -0.52 -1.96 2.18
C VAL A 39 0.82 -1.86 2.91
N GLN A 40 1.41 -0.68 2.95
CA GLN A 40 2.57 -0.41 3.78
C GLN A 40 2.15 0.41 5.00
N LEU A 41 2.54 -0.02 6.19
CA LEU A 41 2.41 0.73 7.43
C LEU A 41 3.78 1.23 7.86
N VAL A 42 3.95 2.55 7.88
CA VAL A 42 5.13 3.23 8.41
C VAL A 42 4.78 3.82 9.77
N ARG A 43 5.66 3.63 10.75
CA ARG A 43 5.58 4.27 12.07
C ARG A 43 6.77 5.20 12.24
N GLN A 44 6.51 6.40 12.74
CA GLN A 44 7.52 7.43 12.98
C GLN A 44 7.29 8.10 14.34
N ALA A 45 8.39 8.41 15.04
CA ALA A 45 8.33 9.34 16.16
C ALA A 45 8.12 10.78 15.63
N ASN A 46 7.40 11.63 16.36
CA ASN A 46 7.13 13.02 15.95
C ASN A 46 8.42 13.77 15.50
N TYR A 47 8.47 14.20 14.22
CA TYR A 47 9.65 14.80 13.57
C TYR A 47 10.97 14.04 13.75
N GLY A 48 10.89 12.75 14.06
CA GLY A 48 12.01 11.89 14.41
C GLY A 48 12.25 10.79 13.38
N PRO A 49 13.13 9.82 13.69
CA PRO A 49 13.43 8.71 12.81
C PRO A 49 12.21 7.79 12.63
N LEU A 50 12.24 7.06 11.52
CA LEU A 50 11.31 5.97 11.23
C LEU A 50 11.57 4.83 12.21
N GLU A 51 10.52 4.37 12.87
CA GLU A 51 10.61 3.31 13.90
C GLU A 51 10.31 1.94 13.34
N SER A 52 9.38 1.85 12.38
CA SER A 52 9.06 0.59 11.73
C SER A 52 8.45 0.82 10.36
N LYS A 53 8.66 -0.13 9.47
CA LYS A 53 8.05 -0.22 8.15
C LYS A 53 7.66 -1.67 7.94
N ARG A 54 6.37 -1.92 7.71
CA ARG A 54 5.79 -3.26 7.55
C ARG A 54 4.86 -3.26 6.35
N TYR A 55 4.75 -4.40 5.68
CA TYR A 55 3.95 -4.55 4.47
C TYR A 55 2.92 -5.65 4.65
N PHE A 56 1.75 -5.48 4.07
CA PHE A 56 0.62 -6.39 4.22
C PHE A 56 -0.08 -6.62 2.88
N ILE A 57 -0.55 -7.82 2.63
CA ILE A 57 -1.43 -8.14 1.50
C ILE A 57 -2.74 -8.75 1.99
N PRO A 58 -3.88 -8.48 1.33
CA PRO A 58 -5.14 -9.14 1.64
C PRO A 58 -5.11 -10.61 1.19
N VAL A 59 -5.80 -11.47 1.93
CA VAL A 59 -5.98 -12.89 1.57
C VAL A 59 -7.16 -13.05 0.63
N GLN A 60 -6.97 -13.82 -0.44
CA GLN A 60 -8.05 -14.08 -1.41
C GLN A 60 -9.26 -14.74 -0.74
N GLY A 61 -10.45 -14.20 -0.99
CA GLY A 61 -11.70 -14.71 -0.43
C GLY A 61 -11.97 -14.30 1.03
N LYS A 62 -11.10 -13.47 1.62
CA LYS A 62 -11.28 -12.95 2.98
C LYS A 62 -11.04 -11.43 3.00
N GLU A 63 -12.13 -10.67 3.02
CA GLU A 63 -12.08 -9.20 2.86
C GLU A 63 -11.34 -8.45 3.98
N SER A 64 -11.12 -9.08 5.14
CA SER A 64 -10.53 -8.44 6.33
C SER A 64 -9.26 -9.13 6.82
N GLU A 65 -8.72 -10.09 6.09
CA GLU A 65 -7.53 -10.85 6.51
C GLU A 65 -6.30 -10.35 5.76
N PHE A 66 -5.29 -9.92 6.52
CA PHE A 66 -4.03 -9.43 5.97
C PHE A 66 -2.86 -10.27 6.45
N VAL A 67 -1.91 -10.49 5.54
CA VAL A 67 -0.68 -11.23 5.79
C VAL A 67 0.50 -10.28 5.67
N GLU A 68 1.38 -10.29 6.67
CA GLU A 68 2.61 -9.52 6.60
C GLU A 68 3.60 -10.16 5.61
N VAL A 69 4.18 -9.33 4.75
CA VAL A 69 5.14 -9.71 3.72
C VAL A 69 6.39 -8.84 3.81
N VAL A 70 7.47 -9.29 3.19
CA VAL A 70 8.69 -8.48 3.10
C VAL A 70 8.68 -7.62 1.83
N GLU A 71 9.45 -6.53 1.85
CA GLU A 71 9.54 -5.59 0.73
C GLU A 71 10.01 -6.27 -0.56
N ASP A 72 11.00 -7.14 -0.46
CA ASP A 72 11.55 -7.90 -1.60
C ASP A 72 10.49 -8.71 -2.34
N ASP A 73 9.52 -9.31 -1.63
CA ASP A 73 8.45 -10.09 -2.26
C ASP A 73 7.53 -9.19 -3.10
N LEU A 74 7.25 -7.97 -2.62
CA LEU A 74 6.46 -6.99 -3.36
C LEU A 74 7.20 -6.51 -4.61
N VAL A 75 8.52 -6.28 -4.50
CA VAL A 75 9.37 -5.89 -5.63
C VAL A 75 9.42 -7.00 -6.68
N GLN A 76 9.66 -8.24 -6.26
CA GLN A 76 9.68 -9.41 -7.15
C GLN A 76 8.34 -9.62 -7.85
N ALA A 77 7.22 -9.31 -7.18
CA ALA A 77 5.88 -9.40 -7.73
C ALA A 77 5.42 -8.16 -8.52
N ASN A 78 6.31 -7.18 -8.75
CA ASN A 78 6.06 -5.91 -9.45
C ASN A 78 4.92 -5.06 -8.86
N PHE A 79 4.82 -5.03 -7.53
CA PHE A 79 3.99 -4.06 -6.82
C PHE A 79 4.67 -2.69 -6.79
N GLN A 80 3.92 -1.65 -7.15
CA GLN A 80 4.42 -0.28 -7.14
C GLN A 80 3.58 0.57 -6.20
N LYS A 81 4.25 1.49 -5.49
CA LYS A 81 3.59 2.44 -4.57
C LYS A 81 2.68 3.35 -5.38
N LEU A 82 1.41 3.44 -4.98
CA LEU A 82 0.44 4.38 -5.52
C LEU A 82 0.58 5.74 -4.81
N ASN A 83 0.12 6.80 -5.47
CA ASN A 83 -0.06 8.11 -4.84
C ASN A 83 -1.32 8.17 -3.95
N SER A 84 -1.64 7.06 -3.28
CA SER A 84 -2.79 6.89 -2.39
C SER A 84 -2.24 6.54 -1.01
N TYR A 85 -2.38 7.48 -0.10
CA TYR A 85 -1.82 7.38 1.24
C TYR A 85 -2.76 8.02 2.26
N LYS A 86 -2.67 7.55 3.50
CA LYS A 86 -3.37 8.14 4.63
C LYS A 86 -2.48 8.24 5.86
N ASN A 87 -2.49 9.42 6.45
CA ASN A 87 -1.70 9.70 7.64
C ASN A 87 -2.57 9.70 8.88
N TYR A 88 -2.00 9.19 9.96
CA TYR A 88 -2.59 9.18 11.28
C TYR A 88 -1.58 9.67 12.30
N LYS A 89 -2.09 10.21 13.41
CA LYS A 89 -1.27 10.58 14.56
C LYS A 89 -1.90 10.07 15.85
N CYS A 90 -1.04 9.73 16.79
CA CYS A 90 -1.41 9.55 18.18
C CYS A 90 -0.95 10.78 18.97
N GLY A 91 -1.92 11.50 19.57
CA GLY A 91 -1.61 12.65 20.43
C GLY A 91 -0.96 12.25 21.76
N VAL A 92 -1.32 11.08 22.30
CA VAL A 92 -0.85 10.59 23.61
C VAL A 92 0.62 10.20 23.57
N HIS A 93 1.02 9.46 22.54
CA HIS A 93 2.39 8.92 22.41
C HIS A 93 3.27 9.73 21.45
N THR A 94 2.74 10.82 20.87
CA THR A 94 3.43 11.66 19.88
C THR A 94 4.03 10.83 18.73
N LYS A 95 3.21 9.92 18.17
CA LYS A 95 3.59 9.05 17.05
C LYS A 95 2.80 9.41 15.80
N PHE A 96 3.44 9.21 14.65
CA PHE A 96 2.83 9.34 13.33
C PHE A 96 2.83 7.99 12.64
N PHE A 97 1.77 7.74 11.89
CA PHE A 97 1.61 6.53 11.10
C PHE A 97 1.22 6.92 9.69
N GLU A 98 1.90 6.37 8.69
CA GLU A 98 1.56 6.54 7.29
C GLU A 98 1.16 5.18 6.72
N VAL A 99 0.00 5.15 6.09
CA VAL A 99 -0.55 3.98 5.41
C VAL A 99 -0.49 4.25 3.92
N ASN A 100 0.31 3.49 3.18
CA ASN A 100 0.43 3.62 1.73
C ASN A 100 -0.16 2.41 1.00
N LEU A 101 -0.72 2.65 -0.18
CA LEU A 101 -1.23 1.60 -1.05
C LEU A 101 -0.22 1.28 -2.16
N TYR A 102 -0.11 0.00 -2.50
CA TYR A 102 0.68 -0.52 -3.61
C TYR A 102 -0.24 -1.36 -4.49
N GLN A 103 0.01 -1.37 -5.80
CA GLN A 103 -0.73 -2.20 -6.73
C GLN A 103 0.22 -2.95 -7.64
N LYS A 104 -0.12 -4.20 -7.96
CA LYS A 104 0.60 -5.00 -8.95
C LYS A 104 0.33 -4.47 -10.35
N ASP A 105 1.39 -4.26 -11.13
CA ASP A 105 1.29 -3.82 -12.52
C ASP A 105 0.28 -2.67 -12.71
N PRO A 106 0.44 -1.51 -12.04
CA PRO A 106 -0.53 -0.43 -12.15
C PRO A 106 -0.46 0.15 -13.56
N VAL A 107 -1.24 -0.43 -14.47
CA VAL A 107 -1.58 0.21 -15.73
C VAL A 107 -2.33 1.45 -15.34
N ASN A 108 -1.81 2.61 -15.74
CA ASN A 108 -2.40 3.90 -15.45
C ASN A 108 -3.74 4.01 -16.20
N LYS A 109 -4.80 3.38 -15.68
CA LYS A 109 -6.14 3.37 -16.31
C LYS A 109 -6.74 4.77 -16.39
N HIS A 110 -6.24 5.71 -15.57
CA HIS A 110 -6.58 7.13 -15.60
C HIS A 110 -5.87 7.91 -16.71
N HIS A 111 -4.84 7.33 -17.35
CA HIS A 111 -4.29 7.82 -18.61
C HIS A 111 -4.68 6.86 -19.73
N TRP A 112 -5.97 6.83 -20.07
CA TRP A 112 -6.34 6.85 -21.48
C TRP A 112 -5.73 8.14 -22.03
N ARG A 113 -4.50 8.09 -22.52
CA ARG A 113 -4.25 8.83 -23.74
C ARG A 113 -4.95 8.02 -24.83
N ALA A 114 -6.17 8.45 -25.14
CA ALA A 114 -6.47 8.66 -26.55
C ALA A 114 -5.24 9.31 -27.17
N ASP A 115 -4.82 8.72 -28.28
CA ASP A 115 -3.89 9.25 -29.25
C ASP A 115 -2.38 9.06 -29.02
N LEU A 116 -1.90 8.06 -29.79
CA LEU A 116 -0.81 8.15 -30.79
C LEU A 116 0.51 7.44 -30.46
N ALA A 117 0.60 6.19 -30.93
CA ALA A 117 1.53 5.91 -32.03
C ALA A 117 0.88 4.87 -32.96
N ARG A 118 0.30 5.36 -34.07
CA ARG A 118 0.13 4.52 -35.26
C ARG A 118 1.53 4.05 -35.69
N PRO A 119 1.76 2.79 -36.07
CA PRO A 119 2.94 2.45 -36.84
C PRO A 119 2.82 3.17 -38.20
N ALA A 120 3.52 4.27 -38.38
CA ALA A 120 3.71 4.89 -39.68
C ALA A 120 4.78 4.09 -40.45
N SER A 121 4.41 2.90 -40.90
CA SER A 121 5.23 2.10 -41.83
C SER A 121 4.48 1.83 -43.14
N SER A 122 3.79 2.85 -43.66
CA SER A 122 3.32 2.90 -45.04
C SER A 122 3.17 4.36 -45.49
N ILE A 123 4.31 4.99 -45.79
CA ILE A 123 4.35 6.07 -46.77
C ILE A 123 4.79 5.39 -48.06
N ASP A 124 3.89 5.33 -49.03
CA ASP A 124 4.19 4.93 -50.41
C ASP A 124 4.80 6.16 -51.11
N LEU A 125 5.95 5.97 -51.77
CA LEU A 125 6.63 6.96 -52.61
C LEU A 125 6.29 6.71 -54.07
#